data_AF-A0A5B0B391-F1
#
_entry.id   AF-A0A5B0B391-F1
#
_cell.length_a   1.000
_cell.length_b   1.000
_cell.length_c   1.000
_cell.angle_alpha   90.00
_cell.angle_beta   90.00
_cell.angle_gamma   90.00
#
_symmetry.space_group_name_H-M   'P 1'
#
loop_
_entity.id
_entity.type
_entity.pdbx_description
1 polymer ?
#
loop_
_entity_poly.entity_id
_entity_poly.type
_entity_poly.pdbx_seq_one_letter_code
_entity_poly.pdbx_strand_id
1 'polypeptide(L)' 'MTSDESVCPVCEQSVDTVVRRHKTLGVFVPVWGPGPCRDPGCARHETDEETEGPGSEPAPSEKTRTGPARDL' A
#
# COMPACT_ATOMS: atom_id res chain seq x y z
N MET A 1 5.06 -19.59 -20.24
CA MET A 1 4.50 -18.54 -19.35
C MET A 1 5.63 -18.17 -18.41
N THR A 2 6.23 -17.00 -18.60
CA THR A 2 7.38 -16.58 -17.79
C THR A 2 6.82 -15.77 -16.64
N SER A 3 6.69 -16.39 -15.47
CA SER A 3 6.46 -15.64 -14.24
C SER A 3 7.73 -14.83 -14.00
N ASP A 4 7.67 -13.52 -14.23
CA ASP A 4 8.76 -12.60 -13.92
C ASP A 4 8.96 -12.61 -12.40
N GLU A 5 10.00 -13.30 -11.95
CA GLU A 5 10.38 -13.36 -10.54
C GLU A 5 10.93 -12.00 -10.16
N SER A 6 10.22 -11.28 -9.28
CA SER A 6 10.67 -9.97 -8.83
C SER A 6 11.86 -10.12 -7.89
N VAL A 7 12.88 -9.29 -8.08
CA VAL A 7 14.07 -9.24 -7.20
C VAL A 7 14.17 -7.91 -6.48
N CYS A 8 14.67 -7.93 -5.25
CA CYS A 8 14.99 -6.71 -4.52
C CYS A 8 16.20 -6.03 -5.19
N PRO A 9 16.13 -4.73 -5.56
CA PRO A 9 17.23 -4.05 -6.25
C PRO A 9 18.44 -3.74 -5.37
N VAL A 10 18.41 -4.14 -4.08
CA VAL A 10 19.47 -3.84 -3.09
C VAL A 10 20.22 -5.11 -2.70
N CYS A 11 19.51 -6.14 -2.27
CA CYS A 11 20.10 -7.41 -1.83
C CYS A 11 19.95 -8.55 -2.85
N GLU A 12 19.30 -8.28 -3.99
CA GLU A 12 19.12 -9.22 -5.11
C GLU A 12 18.36 -10.50 -4.74
N GLN A 13 17.75 -10.55 -3.55
CA GLN A 13 16.91 -11.66 -3.12
C GLN A 13 15.58 -11.66 -3.87
N SER A 14 15.07 -12.86 -4.17
CA SER A 14 13.72 -13.04 -4.71
C SER A 14 12.69 -12.48 -3.73
N VAL A 15 11.73 -11.73 -4.25
CA VAL A 15 10.62 -11.15 -3.50
C VAL A 15 9.30 -11.46 -4.18
N ASP A 16 8.21 -11.36 -3.42
CA ASP A 16 6.86 -11.48 -3.96
C ASP A 16 6.65 -10.40 -5.03
N THR A 17 6.00 -10.74 -6.14
CA THR A 17 5.49 -9.73 -7.08
C THR A 17 4.13 -9.25 -6.58
N VAL A 18 4.00 -7.95 -6.28
CA VAL A 18 2.76 -7.38 -5.76
C VAL A 18 2.08 -6.49 -6.80
N VAL A 19 0.76 -6.41 -6.73
CA VAL A 19 -0.06 -5.50 -7.55
C VAL A 19 -0.46 -4.31 -6.70
N ARG A 20 -0.02 -3.12 -7.09
CA ARG A 20 -0.39 -1.85 -6.46
C ARG A 20 -1.39 -1.10 -7.33
N ARG A 21 -2.32 -0.40 -6.69
CA ARG A 21 -3.37 0.36 -7.38
C ARG A 21 -2.96 1.82 -7.47
N HIS A 22 -2.64 2.30 -8.68
CA HIS A 22 -2.27 3.70 -8.90
C HIS A 22 -3.46 4.47 -9.47
N LYS A 23 -3.84 5.59 -8.85
CA LYS A 23 -4.94 6.43 -9.33
C LYS A 23 -4.41 7.47 -10.32
N THR A 24 -4.88 7.41 -11.56
CA THR A 24 -4.49 8.34 -12.63
C THR A 24 -5.74 8.88 -13.30
N LEU A 25 -5.91 10.20 -13.31
CA LEU A 25 -7.03 10.88 -14.00
C LEU A 25 -8.42 10.30 -13.65
N GLY A 26 -8.62 9.93 -12.38
CA GLY A 26 -9.89 9.39 -11.89
C GLY A 26 -10.10 7.89 -12.14
N VAL A 27 -9.21 7.22 -12.87
CA VAL A 27 -9.22 5.77 -13.08
C VAL A 27 -8.13 5.12 -12.23
N PHE A 28 -8.33 3.86 -11.86
CA PHE A 28 -7.32 3.09 -11.14
C PHE A 28 -6.64 2.07 -12.04
N VAL A 29 -5.32 2.16 -12.09
CA VAL A 29 -4.44 1.35 -12.92
C VAL A 29 -3.68 0.37 -12.03
N PRO A 30 -3.71 -0.95 -12.32
CA PRO A 30 -2.84 -1.90 -11.64
C PRO A 30 -1.39 -1.73 -12.11
N VAL A 31 -0.46 -1.72 -11.16
CA VAL A 31 0.98 -1.67 -11.40
C VAL A 31 1.62 -2.86 -10.70
N TRP A 32 2.31 -3.70 -11.46
CA TRP A 32 3.07 -4.85 -10.94
C TRP A 32 4.49 -4.41 -10.63
N GLY A 33 5.02 -4.85 -9.50
CA GLY A 33 6.42 -4.61 -9.16
C GLY A 33 6.89 -5.46 -7.99
N PRO A 34 8.17 -5.32 -7.61
CA PRO A 34 8.71 -6.02 -6.45
C PRO A 34 7.95 -5.61 -5.19
N GLY A 35 7.58 -6.62 -4.42
CA GLY A 35 7.04 -6.49 -3.08
C GLY A 35 8.12 -6.10 -2.06
N PRO A 36 7.71 -5.98 -0.78
CA PRO A 36 8.62 -5.62 0.30
C PRO A 36 9.73 -6.65 0.48
N CYS A 37 10.93 -6.17 0.78
CA CYS A 37 12.05 -7.03 1.09
C CYS A 37 11.93 -7.53 2.53
N ARG A 38 12.00 -8.85 2.73
CA ARG A 38 11.90 -9.50 4.06
C ARG A 38 13.24 -9.89 4.66
N ASP A 39 14.35 -9.53 4.00
CA ASP A 39 15.69 -9.77 4.53
C ASP A 39 16.05 -8.70 5.57
N PRO A 40 16.21 -9.05 6.86
CA PRO A 40 16.43 -8.07 7.92
C PRO A 40 17.81 -7.38 7.85
N GLY A 41 18.74 -7.90 7.04
CA GLY A 41 20.02 -7.27 6.76
C GLY A 41 19.97 -6.26 5.60
N CYS A 42 18.85 -6.21 4.88
CA CYS A 42 18.69 -5.34 3.71
C CYS A 42 18.35 -3.91 4.14
N ALA A 43 19.03 -2.93 3.54
CA ALA A 43 18.73 -1.52 3.76
C ALA A 43 17.32 -1.11 3.30
N ARG A 44 16.67 -1.96 2.50
CA ARG A 44 15.28 -1.81 2.03
C ARG A 44 14.30 -2.69 2.79
N HIS A 45 14.71 -3.31 3.90
CA HIS A 45 13.80 -4.05 4.75
C HIS A 45 12.75 -3.07 5.28
N GLU A 46 11.52 -3.24 4.81
CA GLU A 46 10.40 -2.41 5.26
C GLU A 46 10.00 -2.93 6.64
N THR A 47 10.38 -2.22 7.71
CA THR A 47 9.58 -2.26 8.95
C THR A 47 8.24 -1.67 8.57
N ASP A 48 7.15 -2.36 8.91
CA ASP A 48 5.74 -2.15 8.53
C ASP A 48 5.16 -0.76 8.91
N GLU A 49 5.84 0.33 8.55
CA GLU A 49 5.36 1.70 8.63
C GLU A 49 4.96 2.12 7.21
N GLU A 50 3.68 1.87 6.91
CA GLU A 50 2.94 2.29 5.72
C GLU A 50 3.48 3.60 5.10
N THR A 51 4.33 3.48 4.08
CA THR A 51 4.46 4.53 3.08
C THR A 51 3.59 4.14 1.90
N GLU A 52 2.28 4.17 2.13
CA GLU A 52 1.35 4.52 1.07
C GLU A 52 1.78 5.91 0.54
N GLY A 53 1.82 6.09 -0.79
CA GLY A 53 2.33 7.32 -1.41
C GLY A 53 1.63 8.59 -0.94
N PRO A 54 2.08 9.80 -1.34
CA PRO A 54 1.46 11.06 -0.92
C PRO A 54 0.04 11.15 -1.47
N GLY A 55 -0.88 10.65 -0.66
CA GLY A 55 -2.32 10.59 -0.83
C GLY A 55 -3.00 10.58 0.53
N SER A 56 -2.34 11.11 1.56
CA SER A 56 -3.02 11.54 2.78
C SER A 56 -3.78 12.84 2.48
N GLU A 57 -4.93 12.70 1.83
CA GLU A 57 -6.03 13.58 2.21
C GLU A 57 -6.60 12.94 3.49
N PRO A 58 -6.44 13.55 4.69
CA PRO A 58 -7.05 12.98 5.88
C PRO A 58 -8.56 12.95 5.64
N ALA A 59 -9.15 11.75 5.72
CA ALA A 59 -10.59 11.59 5.71
C ALA A 59 -11.20 12.63 6.66
N PRO A 60 -12.22 13.42 6.26
CA PRO A 60 -12.93 14.22 7.22
C PRO A 60 -13.57 13.24 8.21
N SER A 61 -13.04 13.21 9.43
CA SER A 61 -13.65 12.56 10.57
C SER A 61 -15.11 12.99 10.60
N GLU A 62 -16.01 12.12 10.15
CA GLU A 62 -17.45 12.29 10.28
C GLU A 62 -17.74 12.31 11.77
N LYS A 63 -17.80 13.51 12.35
CA LYS A 63 -18.25 13.71 13.72
C LYS A 63 -19.68 13.22 13.77
N THR A 64 -19.87 12.07 14.40
CA THR A 64 -21.13 11.49 14.84
C THR A 64 -22.13 12.58 15.21
N ARG A 65 -23.09 12.83 14.31
CA ARG A 65 -24.28 13.58 14.69
C ARG A 65 -25.18 12.61 15.43
N THR A 66 -24.94 12.47 16.74
CA THR A 66 -25.94 11.92 17.66
C THR A 66 -27.21 12.76 17.50
N GLY A 67 -28.18 12.21 16.77
CA GLY A 67 -29.56 12.68 16.83
C GLY A 67 -30.14 12.36 18.20
N PRO A 68 -31.06 13.17 18.73
CA PRO A 68 -31.57 12.97 20.08
C PRO A 68 -32.42 11.70 20.16
N ALA A 69 -32.34 11.03 21.31
CA ALA A 69 -33.22 9.94 21.69
C ALA A 69 -34.68 10.36 21.50
N ARG A 70 -35.44 9.60 20.71
CA ARG A 70 -36.89 9.66 20.70
C ARG A 70 -37.39 8.48 21.51
N ASP A 71 -37.49 8.67 22.82
CA ASP A 71 -38.30 7.81 23.66
C ASP A 71 -39.74 8.38 23.68
N LEU A 72 -40.64 7.60 23.08
CA LEU A 72 -42.09 7.45 23.30
C LEU A 72 -42.94 8.69 23.62
#